data_AF-U6KHK2-F1
#
_entry.id   AF-U6KHK2-F1
#
_cell.length_a   1.000
_cell.length_b   1.000
_cell.length_c   1.000
_cell.angle_alpha   90.00
_cell.angle_beta   90.00
_cell.angle_gamma   90.00
#
_symmetry.space_group_name_H-M   'P 1'
#
loop_
_entity.id
_entity.type
_entity.pdbx_description
1 polymer ?
#
loop_
_entity_poly.entity_id
_entity_poly.type
_entity_poly.pdbx_seq_one_letter_code
_entity_poly.pdbx_strand_id
1 'polypeptide(L)'
;MMETLDHMDALVLVEHLQELAVLSANIGQQFLALDAIVSAMHVLGQQPSSCSWWEAFANCFDTSFRYPEPISRSQESARVNIDLANRMLAAMSIYKTGNRPQFEEIIDLKRILFFSRYAPLYFRSFKWKAWRDDYLMFEKEHPSFSEWLQKRRHLPK
;
A
#
# COMPACT_ATOMS: atom_id res chain seq x y z
N MET A 1 -12.38 9.36 40.99
CA MET A 1 -11.04 9.57 40.39
C MET A 1 -10.68 8.35 39.52
N MET A 2 -11.58 7.95 38.61
CA MET A 2 -11.42 6.75 37.75
C MET A 2 -12.03 6.96 36.35
N GLU A 3 -12.26 8.21 35.95
CA GLU A 3 -12.79 8.58 34.62
C GLU A 3 -11.74 9.32 33.76
N THR A 4 -10.61 9.73 34.33
CA THR A 4 -9.59 10.51 33.63
C THR A 4 -8.49 9.67 32.99
N LEU A 5 -8.26 8.42 33.47
CA LEU A 5 -7.27 7.51 32.86
C LEU A 5 -7.73 6.98 31.50
N ASP A 6 -9.03 6.62 31.37
CA ASP A 6 -9.59 6.05 30.13
C ASP A 6 -9.61 7.06 28.97
N HIS A 7 -9.74 8.36 29.30
CA HIS A 7 -9.74 9.42 28.30
C HIS A 7 -8.33 9.78 27.80
N MET A 8 -7.31 9.70 28.67
CA MET A 8 -5.91 9.87 28.27
C MET A 8 -5.43 8.73 27.37
N ASP A 9 -5.80 7.49 27.69
CA ASP A 9 -5.47 6.33 26.85
C ASP A 9 -6.17 6.41 25.48
N ALA A 10 -7.43 6.85 25.44
CA ALA A 10 -8.14 7.08 24.19
C ALA A 10 -7.50 8.19 23.32
N LEU A 11 -7.06 9.29 23.93
CA LEU A 11 -6.38 10.39 23.21
C LEU A 11 -5.03 9.95 22.64
N VAL A 12 -4.21 9.25 23.44
CA VAL A 12 -2.92 8.70 22.99
C VAL A 12 -3.11 7.67 21.87
N LEU A 13 -4.15 6.84 21.96
CA LEU A 13 -4.51 5.91 20.89
C LEU A 13 -4.97 6.63 19.63
N VAL A 14 -5.75 7.71 19.74
CA VAL A 14 -6.19 8.52 18.59
C VAL A 14 -5.01 9.21 17.92
N GLU A 15 -4.10 9.82 18.69
CA GLU A 15 -2.88 10.45 18.17
C GLU A 15 -1.97 9.44 17.47
N HIS A 16 -1.70 8.27 18.08
CA HIS A 16 -0.93 7.21 17.44
C HIS A 16 -1.60 6.66 16.18
N LEU A 17 -2.93 6.49 16.18
CA LEU A 17 -3.67 6.07 14.98
C LEU A 17 -3.59 7.11 13.86
N GLN A 18 -3.58 8.40 14.22
CA GLN A 18 -3.49 9.51 13.28
C GLN A 18 -2.07 9.61 12.66
N GLU A 19 -1.02 9.40 13.44
CA GLU A 19 0.36 9.28 12.96
C GLU A 19 0.53 8.07 12.01
N LEU A 20 0.01 6.91 12.39
CA LEU A 20 0.03 5.71 11.54
C LEU A 20 -0.76 5.91 10.24
N ALA A 21 -1.87 6.65 10.27
CA ALA A 21 -2.65 6.99 9.08
C ALA A 21 -1.89 7.94 8.14
N VAL A 22 -1.15 8.90 8.67
CA VAL A 22 -0.31 9.82 7.87
C VAL A 22 0.88 9.07 7.26
N LEU A 23 1.54 8.20 8.03
CA LEU A 23 2.68 7.43 7.54
C LEU A 23 2.26 6.41 6.46
N SER A 24 1.15 5.71 6.67
CA SER A 24 0.59 4.79 5.66
C SER A 24 0.12 5.53 4.40
N ALA A 25 -0.37 6.78 4.53
CA ALA A 25 -0.68 7.62 3.37
C ALA A 25 0.57 7.97 2.56
N ASN A 26 1.67 8.32 3.22
CA ASN A 26 2.93 8.64 2.55
C ASN A 26 3.52 7.41 1.84
N ILE A 27 3.60 6.26 2.53
CA ILE A 27 4.08 5.00 1.93
C ILE A 27 3.21 4.61 0.73
N GLY A 28 1.89 4.75 0.83
CA GLY A 28 0.98 4.48 -0.29
C GLY A 28 1.25 5.37 -1.50
N GLN A 29 1.54 6.67 -1.30
CA GLN A 29 1.88 7.58 -2.41
C GLN A 29 3.21 7.21 -3.05
N GLN A 30 4.23 6.91 -2.24
CA GLN A 30 5.54 6.48 -2.70
C GLN A 30 5.47 5.17 -3.49
N PHE A 31 4.70 4.21 -3.00
CA PHE A 31 4.41 2.95 -3.69
C PHE A 31 3.78 3.19 -5.05
N LEU A 32 2.74 4.03 -5.14
CA LEU A 32 2.07 4.35 -6.41
C LEU A 32 3.00 5.07 -7.39
N ALA A 33 3.86 5.97 -6.91
CA ALA A 33 4.84 6.66 -7.74
C ALA A 33 5.87 5.68 -8.33
N LEU A 34 6.42 4.79 -7.51
CA LEU A 34 7.35 3.75 -7.95
C LEU A 34 6.70 2.78 -8.94
N ASP A 35 5.49 2.29 -8.66
CA ASP A 35 4.77 1.42 -9.58
C ASP A 35 4.52 2.10 -10.93
N ALA A 36 4.09 3.36 -10.94
CA ALA A 36 3.85 4.10 -12.17
C ALA A 36 5.13 4.25 -13.01
N ILE A 37 6.23 4.69 -12.40
CA ILE A 37 7.50 4.92 -13.09
C ILE A 37 8.09 3.60 -13.60
N VAL A 38 8.18 2.57 -12.76
CA VAL A 38 8.74 1.28 -13.18
C VAL A 38 7.85 0.61 -14.24
N SER A 39 6.53 0.72 -14.13
CA SER A 39 5.62 0.23 -15.17
C SER A 39 5.84 0.95 -16.50
N ALA A 40 5.98 2.28 -16.48
CA ALA A 40 6.26 3.06 -17.68
C ALA A 40 7.61 2.64 -18.30
N MET A 41 8.65 2.44 -17.50
CA MET A 41 9.95 1.97 -17.98
C MET A 41 9.85 0.61 -18.67
N HIS A 42 9.12 -0.35 -18.10
CA HIS A 42 8.90 -1.66 -18.73
C HIS A 42 8.16 -1.54 -20.07
N VAL A 43 7.10 -0.72 -20.12
CA VAL A 43 6.34 -0.48 -21.37
C VAL A 43 7.21 0.18 -22.44
N LEU A 44 8.09 1.10 -22.04
CA LEU A 44 9.02 1.80 -22.92
C LEU A 44 10.29 0.99 -23.26
N GLY A 45 10.45 -0.22 -22.69
CA GLY A 45 11.66 -1.03 -22.85
C GLY A 45 12.93 -0.39 -22.26
N GLN A 46 12.79 0.55 -21.33
CA GLN A 46 13.89 1.23 -20.67
C GLN A 46 14.34 0.45 -19.45
N GLN A 47 15.66 0.27 -19.32
CA GLN A 47 16.23 -0.35 -18.14
C GLN A 47 16.60 0.71 -17.09
N PRO A 48 16.45 0.43 -15.80
CA PRO A 48 16.90 1.33 -14.74
C PRO A 48 18.38 1.70 -14.84
N SER A 49 19.22 0.73 -15.23
CA SER A 49 20.65 0.92 -15.45
C SER A 49 20.97 1.88 -16.60
N SER A 50 20.05 2.09 -17.56
CA SER A 50 20.24 3.08 -18.64
C SER A 50 19.83 4.49 -18.24
N CYS A 51 19.24 4.68 -17.05
CA CYS A 51 18.84 5.98 -16.53
C CYS A 51 19.84 6.46 -15.47
N SER A 52 20.66 7.45 -15.81
CA SER A 52 21.65 8.03 -14.88
C SER A 52 21.05 8.61 -13.59
N TRP A 53 19.76 8.94 -13.60
CA TRP A 53 19.02 9.47 -12.45
C TRP A 53 18.39 8.38 -11.58
N TRP A 54 18.34 7.11 -12.02
CA TRP A 54 17.56 6.07 -11.36
C TRP A 54 18.00 5.82 -9.92
N GLU A 55 19.31 5.68 -9.70
CA GLU A 55 19.85 5.41 -8.36
C GLU A 55 19.52 6.54 -7.38
N ALA A 56 19.70 7.79 -7.79
CA ALA A 56 19.37 8.95 -6.98
C ALA A 56 17.87 8.99 -6.65
N PHE A 57 17.00 8.71 -7.63
CA PHE A 57 15.57 8.64 -7.43
C PHE A 57 15.16 7.49 -6.49
N ALA A 58 15.65 6.26 -6.73
CA ALA A 58 15.34 5.10 -5.91
C ALA A 58 15.79 5.27 -4.45
N ASN A 59 16.90 6.00 -4.22
CA ASN A 59 17.42 6.29 -2.89
C ASN A 59 16.59 7.32 -2.10
N CYS A 60 15.68 8.07 -2.75
CA CYS A 60 14.72 8.92 -2.04
C CYS A 60 13.70 8.13 -1.21
N PHE A 61 13.56 6.82 -1.46
CA PHE A 61 12.59 5.96 -0.79
C PHE A 61 13.27 5.07 0.25
N ASP A 62 12.95 5.28 1.53
CA ASP A 62 13.35 4.37 2.60
C ASP A 62 12.41 3.15 2.63
N THR A 63 12.93 2.03 2.16
CA THR A 63 12.23 0.73 2.15
C THR A 63 12.82 -0.24 3.17
N SER A 64 13.70 0.22 4.06
CA SER A 64 14.35 -0.60 5.07
C SER A 64 13.50 -0.70 6.35
N PHE A 65 12.74 0.36 6.64
CA PHE A 65 11.84 0.42 7.78
C PHE A 65 10.79 -0.70 7.75
N ARG A 66 10.44 -1.26 8.91
CA ARG A 66 9.32 -2.20 9.06
C ARG A 66 8.54 -1.84 10.32
N TYR A 67 7.21 -1.82 10.20
CA TYR A 67 6.34 -1.69 11.37
C TYR A 67 6.37 -2.98 12.19
N PRO A 68 6.39 -2.88 13.52
CA PRO A 68 6.32 -4.05 14.39
C PRO A 68 5.02 -4.81 14.14
N GLU A 69 5.07 -6.13 14.30
CA GLU A 69 3.89 -6.96 14.15
C GLU A 69 2.79 -6.54 15.14
N PRO A 70 1.51 -6.56 14.71
CA PRO A 70 0.43 -6.19 15.60
C PRO A 70 0.33 -7.16 16.78
N ILE A 71 0.15 -6.62 17.97
CA ILE A 71 -0.05 -7.42 19.19
C ILE A 71 -1.47 -8.03 19.15
N SER A 72 -1.68 -9.12 19.91
CA SER A 72 -2.99 -9.82 20.02
C SER A 72 -4.16 -8.92 20.44
N ARG A 73 -3.90 -7.75 21.04
CA ARG A 73 -4.89 -6.75 21.43
C ARG A 73 -5.05 -5.57 20.45
N SER A 74 -4.29 -5.52 19.35
CA SER A 74 -4.40 -4.45 18.36
C SER A 74 -5.76 -4.45 17.68
N GLN A 75 -6.32 -3.25 17.47
CA GLN A 75 -7.54 -3.07 16.69
C GLN A 75 -7.35 -3.61 15.26
N GLU A 76 -8.42 -4.18 14.67
CA GLU A 76 -8.37 -4.76 13.32
C GLU A 76 -7.87 -3.75 12.28
N SER A 77 -8.29 -2.49 12.37
CA SER A 77 -7.83 -1.39 11.52
C SER A 77 -6.30 -1.20 11.57
N ALA A 78 -5.72 -1.24 12.76
CA ALA A 78 -4.27 -1.14 12.95
C ALA A 78 -3.55 -2.35 12.35
N ARG A 79 -4.10 -3.56 12.50
CA ARG A 79 -3.53 -4.77 11.89
C ARG A 79 -3.47 -4.68 10.37
N VAL A 80 -4.59 -4.31 9.75
CA VAL A 80 -4.67 -4.17 8.29
C VAL A 80 -3.71 -3.10 7.80
N ASN A 81 -3.61 -1.96 8.49
CA ASN A 81 -2.72 -0.87 8.07
C ASN A 81 -1.24 -1.21 8.23
N ILE A 82 -0.86 -1.93 9.30
CA ILE A 82 0.51 -2.42 9.52
C ILE A 82 0.88 -3.44 8.43
N ASP A 83 0.02 -4.43 8.18
CA ASP A 83 0.22 -5.42 7.11
C ASP A 83 0.37 -4.74 5.74
N LEU A 84 -0.57 -3.84 5.41
CA LEU A 84 -0.54 -3.09 4.16
C LEU A 84 0.74 -2.27 4.00
N ALA A 85 1.15 -1.54 5.04
CA ALA A 85 2.37 -0.73 5.00
C ALA A 85 3.62 -1.59 4.80
N ASN A 86 3.75 -2.69 5.55
CA ASN A 86 4.90 -3.59 5.43
C ASN A 86 4.96 -4.27 4.06
N ARG A 87 3.82 -4.69 3.51
CA ARG A 87 3.76 -5.27 2.16
C ARG A 87 4.07 -4.23 1.06
N MET A 88 3.61 -2.99 1.21
CA MET A 88 3.99 -1.90 0.30
C MET A 88 5.50 -1.63 0.37
N LEU A 89 6.10 -1.58 1.56
CA LEU A 89 7.55 -1.40 1.72
C LEU A 89 8.35 -2.54 1.08
N ALA A 90 7.87 -3.79 1.20
CA ALA A 90 8.46 -4.93 0.50
C ALA A 90 8.36 -4.79 -1.02
N ALA A 91 7.19 -4.42 -1.56
CA ALA A 91 7.01 -4.17 -2.98
C ALA A 91 7.89 -3.02 -3.49
N MET A 92 7.99 -1.93 -2.73
CA MET A 92 8.87 -0.80 -3.04
C MET A 92 10.34 -1.21 -3.09
N SER A 93 10.78 -2.13 -2.22
CA SER A 93 12.15 -2.63 -2.25
C SER A 93 12.48 -3.36 -3.55
N ILE A 94 11.52 -4.11 -4.12
CA ILE A 94 11.63 -4.73 -5.45
C ILE A 94 11.64 -3.64 -6.52
N TYR A 95 10.74 -2.66 -6.45
CA TYR A 95 10.71 -1.57 -7.42
C TYR A 95 12.02 -0.78 -7.47
N LYS A 96 12.73 -0.59 -6.35
CA LYS A 96 14.04 0.09 -6.33
C LYS A 96 15.11 -0.63 -7.15
N THR A 97 15.02 -1.96 -7.28
CA THR A 97 15.87 -2.73 -8.20
C THR A 97 15.49 -2.54 -9.66
N GLY A 98 14.38 -1.84 -9.91
CA GLY A 98 13.82 -1.59 -11.22
C GLY A 98 13.01 -2.76 -11.79
N ASN A 99 12.82 -3.82 -11.01
CA ASN A 99 11.93 -4.92 -11.34
C ASN A 99 10.52 -4.65 -10.81
N ARG A 100 9.53 -5.37 -11.35
CA ARG A 100 8.16 -5.35 -10.81
C ARG A 100 7.94 -6.51 -9.84
N PRO A 101 7.26 -6.28 -8.70
CA PRO A 101 6.70 -7.35 -7.89
C PRO A 101 5.74 -8.23 -8.71
N GLN A 102 5.34 -9.36 -8.14
CA GLN A 102 4.28 -10.18 -8.71
C GLN A 102 3.01 -9.35 -8.91
N PHE A 103 2.40 -9.45 -10.08
CA PHE A 103 1.29 -8.57 -10.44
C PHE A 103 0.07 -8.76 -9.54
N GLU A 104 -0.14 -9.97 -9.03
CA GLU A 104 -1.20 -10.28 -8.08
C GLU A 104 -1.06 -9.46 -6.79
N GLU A 105 0.18 -9.33 -6.30
CA GLU A 105 0.49 -8.53 -5.11
C GLU A 105 0.23 -7.03 -5.37
N ILE A 106 0.65 -6.52 -6.54
CA ILE A 106 0.44 -5.11 -6.91
C ILE A 106 -1.05 -4.77 -6.95
N ILE A 107 -1.84 -5.64 -7.58
CA ILE A 107 -3.29 -5.45 -7.71
C ILE A 107 -3.96 -5.51 -6.34
N ASP A 108 -3.60 -6.50 -5.51
CA ASP A 108 -4.15 -6.62 -4.17
C ASP A 108 -3.82 -5.40 -3.28
N LEU A 109 -2.56 -4.94 -3.29
CA LEU A 109 -2.15 -3.75 -2.56
C LEU A 109 -2.97 -2.51 -2.98
N LYS A 110 -3.12 -2.29 -4.29
CA LYS A 110 -3.95 -1.18 -4.81
C LYS A 110 -5.42 -1.32 -4.41
N ARG A 111 -5.97 -2.54 -4.45
CA ARG A 111 -7.35 -2.79 -4.02
C ARG A 111 -7.55 -2.44 -2.55
N ILE A 112 -6.66 -2.90 -1.67
CA ILE A 112 -6.75 -2.56 -0.25
C ILE A 112 -6.60 -1.04 -0.08
N LEU A 113 -5.62 -0.42 -0.75
CA LEU A 113 -5.35 1.02 -0.65
C LEU A 113 -6.54 1.90 -1.06
N PHE A 114 -7.26 1.53 -2.14
CA PHE A 114 -8.33 2.36 -2.68
C PHE A 114 -9.73 1.99 -2.18
N PHE A 115 -9.97 0.73 -1.80
CA PHE A 115 -11.31 0.23 -1.48
C PHE A 115 -11.50 -0.21 -0.03
N SER A 116 -10.43 -0.46 0.73
CA SER A 116 -10.58 -0.87 2.14
C SER A 116 -11.19 0.25 2.97
N ARG A 117 -12.14 -0.09 3.84
CA ARG A 117 -12.67 0.83 4.87
C ARG A 117 -11.59 1.32 5.84
N TYR A 118 -10.52 0.53 5.99
CA TYR A 118 -9.40 0.81 6.88
C TYR A 118 -8.29 1.62 6.22
N ALA A 119 -8.33 1.81 4.89
CA ALA A 119 -7.34 2.60 4.18
C ALA A 119 -7.39 4.09 4.60
N PRO A 120 -6.24 4.79 4.53
CA PRO A 120 -6.17 6.22 4.80
C PRO A 120 -7.23 7.00 4.02
N LEU A 121 -7.90 7.94 4.70
CA LEU A 121 -8.96 8.77 4.09
C LEU A 121 -8.49 9.47 2.81
N TYR A 122 -7.20 9.80 2.74
CA TYR A 122 -6.57 10.38 1.55
C TYR A 122 -6.87 9.59 0.26
N PHE A 123 -6.75 8.27 0.29
CA PHE A 123 -6.99 7.42 -0.88
C PHE A 123 -8.46 7.22 -1.21
N ARG A 124 -9.37 7.49 -0.26
CA ARG A 124 -10.82 7.49 -0.48
C ARG A 124 -11.35 8.80 -1.04
N SER A 125 -10.53 9.85 -1.10
CA SER A 125 -10.91 11.14 -1.67
C SER A 125 -11.26 11.06 -3.16
N PHE A 126 -11.95 12.08 -3.66
CA PHE A 126 -12.38 12.19 -5.06
C PHE A 126 -11.22 12.17 -6.05
N LYS A 127 -10.02 12.64 -5.65
CA LYS A 127 -8.80 12.60 -6.48
C LYS A 127 -8.49 11.19 -7.02
N TRP A 128 -8.83 10.15 -6.26
CA TRP A 128 -8.58 8.76 -6.61
C TRP A 128 -9.80 8.05 -7.20
N LYS A 129 -10.89 8.78 -7.46
CA LYS A 129 -12.13 8.18 -7.99
C LYS A 129 -11.89 7.50 -9.33
N ALA A 130 -11.14 8.13 -10.24
CA ALA A 130 -10.84 7.57 -11.56
C ALA A 130 -10.20 6.18 -11.49
N TRP A 131 -9.28 5.96 -10.54
CA TRP A 131 -8.63 4.66 -10.32
C TRP A 131 -9.62 3.59 -9.83
N ARG A 132 -10.57 3.98 -8.98
CA ARG A 132 -11.62 3.06 -8.52
C ARG A 132 -12.61 2.73 -9.62
N ASP A 133 -13.03 3.74 -10.38
CA ASP A 133 -13.99 3.56 -11.47
C ASP A 133 -13.42 2.65 -12.57
N ASP A 134 -12.15 2.86 -12.94
CA ASP A 134 -11.42 2.01 -13.88
C ASP A 134 -11.39 0.55 -13.43
N TYR A 135 -11.02 0.31 -12.16
CA TYR A 135 -11.02 -1.04 -11.59
C TYR A 135 -12.42 -1.68 -11.56
N LEU A 136 -13.45 -0.92 -11.18
CA LEU A 136 -14.84 -1.42 -11.15
C LEU A 136 -15.36 -1.73 -12.55
N MET A 137 -14.97 -0.94 -13.56
CA MET A 137 -15.28 -1.21 -14.97
C MET A 137 -14.60 -2.50 -15.42
N PHE A 138 -13.31 -2.67 -15.12
CA PHE A 138 -12.57 -3.89 -15.41
C PHE A 138 -13.19 -5.13 -14.75
N GLU A 139 -13.56 -5.07 -13.45
CA GLU A 139 -14.22 -6.19 -12.77
C GLU A 139 -15.58 -6.54 -13.39
N LYS A 140 -16.34 -5.53 -13.83
CA LYS A 140 -17.63 -5.75 -14.50
C LYS A 140 -17.46 -6.47 -15.84
N GLU A 141 -16.41 -6.16 -16.59
CA GLU A 141 -16.09 -6.81 -17.87
C GLU A 141 -15.43 -8.18 -17.68
N HIS A 142 -14.75 -8.40 -16.55
CA HIS A 142 -13.99 -9.60 -16.25
C HIS A 142 -14.31 -10.20 -14.87
N PRO A 143 -15.54 -10.69 -14.63
CA PRO A 143 -15.98 -11.14 -13.31
C PRO A 143 -15.16 -12.33 -12.76
N SER A 144 -14.58 -13.16 -13.63
CA SER A 144 -13.72 -14.28 -13.23
C SER A 144 -12.35 -13.84 -12.70
N PHE A 145 -11.93 -12.60 -12.95
CA PHE A 145 -10.62 -12.11 -12.54
C PHE A 145 -10.48 -12.08 -11.01
N SER A 146 -11.51 -11.64 -10.30
CA SER A 146 -11.47 -11.50 -8.85
C SER A 146 -11.41 -12.86 -8.15
N GLU A 147 -12.12 -13.86 -8.67
CA GLU A 147 -12.00 -15.25 -8.22
C GLU A 147 -10.62 -15.83 -8.49
N TRP A 148 -10.09 -15.58 -9.69
CA TRP A 148 -8.75 -16.01 -10.09
C TRP A 148 -7.68 -15.42 -9.17
N LEU A 149 -7.77 -14.14 -8.83
CA LEU A 149 -6.84 -13.45 -7.94
C LEU A 149 -6.89 -14.03 -6.52
N GLN A 150 -8.10 -14.28 -5.99
CA GLN A 150 -8.26 -14.90 -4.67
C GLN A 150 -7.63 -16.29 -4.61
N LYS A 151 -7.85 -17.14 -5.61
CA LYS A 151 -7.27 -18.50 -5.67
C LYS A 151 -5.75 -18.45 -5.62
N ARG A 152 -5.12 -17.51 -6.33
CA ARG A 152 -3.65 -17.37 -6.35
C ARG A 152 -3.06 -16.91 -5.02
N ARG A 153 -3.79 -16.12 -4.22
CA ARG A 153 -3.32 -15.68 -2.90
C ARG A 153 -3.29 -16.81 -1.86
N HIS A 154 -4.15 -17.82 -2.00
CA HIS A 154 -4.24 -18.95 -1.08
C HIS A 154 -3.33 -20.12 -1.43
N LEU A 155 -2.58 -20.04 -2.54
CA LEU A 155 -1.56 -21.03 -2.85
C LEU A 155 -0.34 -20.78 -1.97
N PRO A 156 0.26 -21.83 -1.36
CA PRO A 156 1.52 -21.68 -0.64
C PRO A 156 2.59 -21.14 -1.61
N LYS A 157 3.28 -20.09 -1.17
CA LYS A 157 4.41 -19.46 -1.90
C LYS A 157 5.67 -20.30 -1.77
#